data_AF-G7QDK6-F1
#
_entry.id   AF-G7QDK6-F1
#
_cell.length_a   1.000
_cell.length_b   1.000
_cell.length_c   1.000
_cell.angle_alpha   90.00
_cell.angle_beta   90.00
_cell.angle_gamma   90.00
#
_symmetry.space_group_name_H-M   'P 1'
#
loop_
_entity.id
_entity.type
_entity.pdbx_description
1 polymer ?
#
loop_
_entity_poly.entity_id
_entity_poly.type
_entity_poly.pdbx_seq_one_letter_code
_entity_poly.pdbx_strand_id
1 'polypeptide(L)'
;MLSFFTGGDKKARGRHEELKKGARLKNAKELFFSGKFPVVTTPVLDGRKIRKVLGLVSGRGFDSECAFYGLTASALDIGADAIIGYQENVAFHPDGSRYFSCYGTAVILEREQPAQAATTRKTVGAKSLMH
;
A
#
# COMPACT_ATOMS: atom_id res chain seq x y z
N MET A 1 48.62 22.82 -13.13
CA MET A 1 48.40 22.77 -11.67
C MET A 1 46.99 22.24 -11.43
N LEU A 2 46.82 21.40 -10.42
CA LEU A 2 45.67 20.54 -10.08
C LEU A 2 44.28 21.22 -9.97
N SER A 3 43.24 20.39 -10.19
CA SER A 3 41.80 20.51 -9.88
C SER A 3 41.42 21.11 -8.51
N PHE A 4 40.18 21.57 -8.36
CA PHE A 4 39.11 20.98 -7.52
C PHE A 4 38.06 22.03 -7.06
N PHE A 5 36.82 21.55 -6.82
CA PHE A 5 35.70 22.18 -6.07
C PHE A 5 34.56 22.87 -6.84
N THR A 6 33.80 22.08 -7.61
CA THR A 6 32.34 22.31 -7.82
C THR A 6 31.61 20.96 -7.78
N GLY A 7 31.37 20.40 -6.59
CA GLY A 7 30.78 19.05 -6.44
C GLY A 7 29.93 18.81 -5.19
N GLY A 8 29.57 19.84 -4.41
CA GLY A 8 28.93 19.67 -3.10
C GLY A 8 27.42 19.37 -3.13
N ASP A 9 26.68 19.90 -4.10
CA ASP A 9 25.20 19.95 -3.99
C ASP A 9 24.48 18.63 -4.29
N LYS A 10 25.09 17.73 -5.08
CA LYS A 10 24.46 16.45 -5.44
C LYS A 10 24.37 15.48 -4.25
N LYS A 11 25.34 15.53 -3.32
CA LYS A 11 25.38 14.63 -2.15
C LYS A 11 24.34 14.99 -1.08
N ALA A 12 24.03 16.27 -0.90
CA ALA A 12 23.01 16.71 0.07
C ALA A 12 21.59 16.35 -0.40
N ARG A 13 21.31 16.50 -1.70
CA ARG A 13 20.03 16.12 -2.31
C ARG A 13 19.76 14.61 -2.23
N GLY A 14 20.77 13.77 -2.49
CA GLY A 14 20.64 12.31 -2.41
C GLY A 14 20.34 11.80 -1.00
N ARG A 15 20.97 12.38 0.02
CA ARG A 15 20.75 11.99 1.42
C ARG A 15 19.35 12.32 1.91
N HIS A 16 18.80 13.46 1.49
CA HIS A 16 17.43 13.87 1.83
C HIS A 16 16.38 13.02 1.11
N GLU A 17 16.64 12.62 -0.14
CA GLU A 17 15.82 11.65 -0.90
C GLU A 17 15.79 10.27 -0.21
N GLU A 18 16.94 9.76 0.24
CA GLU A 18 17.02 8.49 0.99
C GLU A 18 16.28 8.55 2.32
N LEU A 19 16.43 9.64 3.07
CA LEU A 19 15.69 9.85 4.32
C LEU A 19 14.18 9.91 4.09
N LYS A 20 13.74 10.59 3.03
CA LYS A 20 12.33 10.65 2.63
C LYS A 20 11.80 9.29 2.21
N LYS A 21 12.57 8.51 1.44
CA LYS A 21 12.22 7.11 1.11
C LYS A 21 12.10 6.27 2.38
N GLY A 22 13.03 6.39 3.32
CA GLY A 22 12.98 5.69 4.60
C GLY A 22 11.72 6.03 5.41
N ALA A 23 11.36 7.31 5.50
CA ALA A 23 10.15 7.74 6.20
C ALA A 23 8.85 7.23 5.53
N ARG A 24 8.80 7.26 4.19
CA ARG A 24 7.67 6.75 3.41
C ARG A 24 7.47 5.24 3.60
N LEU A 25 8.57 4.48 3.57
CA LEU A 25 8.54 3.03 3.80
C LEU A 25 8.09 2.69 5.23
N LYS A 26 8.56 3.45 6.23
CA LYS A 26 8.12 3.27 7.63
C LYS A 26 6.62 3.53 7.80
N ASN A 27 6.10 4.61 7.21
CA ASN A 27 4.67 4.92 7.26
C ASN A 27 3.83 3.84 6.55
N ALA A 28 4.26 3.40 5.37
CA ALA A 28 3.60 2.31 4.65
C ALA A 28 3.57 1.00 5.46
N LYS A 29 4.68 0.68 6.13
CA LYS A 29 4.79 -0.47 7.03
C LYS A 29 3.81 -0.37 8.20
N GLU A 30 3.75 0.78 8.86
CA GLU A 30 2.84 1.02 9.98
C GLU A 30 1.37 0.89 9.58
N LEU A 31 0.96 1.52 8.48
CA LEU A 31 -0.43 1.49 8.00
C LEU A 31 -0.90 0.10 7.57
N PHE A 32 0.02 -0.69 7.00
CA PHE A 32 -0.23 -2.08 6.66
C PHE A 32 -0.43 -2.92 7.92
N PHE A 33 0.49 -2.87 8.88
CA PHE A 33 0.38 -3.64 10.13
C PHE A 33 -0.80 -3.21 11.01
N SER A 34 -1.18 -1.94 10.98
CA SER A 34 -2.36 -1.47 11.70
C SER A 34 -3.68 -1.87 11.02
N GLY A 35 -3.64 -2.51 9.85
CA GLY A 35 -4.82 -2.86 9.06
C GLY A 35 -5.58 -1.66 8.49
N LYS A 36 -4.99 -0.45 8.52
CA LYS A 36 -5.62 0.79 8.04
C LYS A 36 -5.54 0.88 6.52
N PHE A 37 -4.51 0.28 5.93
CA PHE A 37 -4.33 0.18 4.50
C PHE A 37 -4.30 -1.29 4.07
N PRO A 38 -5.44 -1.89 3.70
CA PRO A 38 -5.50 -3.28 3.31
C PRO A 38 -4.84 -3.51 1.95
N VAL A 39 -4.01 -4.54 1.88
CA VAL A 39 -3.43 -5.07 0.65
C VAL A 39 -3.88 -6.52 0.52
N VAL A 40 -4.62 -6.84 -0.54
CA VAL A 40 -5.22 -8.15 -0.73
C VAL A 40 -4.89 -8.72 -2.12
N THR A 41 -4.77 -10.04 -2.20
CA THR A 41 -4.58 -10.78 -3.46
C THR A 41 -5.88 -10.97 -4.24
N THR A 42 -7.03 -10.81 -3.58
CA THR A 42 -8.35 -10.91 -4.20
C THR A 42 -8.67 -9.69 -5.06
N PRO A 43 -9.52 -9.84 -6.10
CA PRO A 43 -9.93 -8.71 -6.94
C PRO A 43 -10.90 -7.74 -6.24
N VAL A 44 -11.49 -8.15 -5.10
CA VAL A 44 -12.45 -7.36 -4.32
C VAL A 44 -12.17 -7.51 -2.83
N LEU A 45 -12.66 -6.55 -2.05
CA LEU A 45 -12.64 -6.55 -0.59
C LEU A 45 -14.04 -6.85 -0.06
N ASP A 46 -14.18 -7.90 0.74
CA ASP A 46 -15.48 -8.25 1.31
C ASP A 46 -16.00 -7.14 2.23
N GLY A 47 -17.29 -6.83 2.10
CA GLY A 47 -17.96 -5.78 2.88
C GLY A 47 -17.60 -4.35 2.49
N ARG A 48 -16.69 -4.12 1.53
CA ARG A 48 -16.30 -2.77 1.07
C ARG A 48 -16.42 -2.65 -0.44
N LYS A 49 -17.16 -1.63 -0.90
CA LYS A 49 -17.29 -1.33 -2.33
C LYS A 49 -16.15 -0.46 -2.82
N ILE A 50 -15.67 -0.74 -4.02
CA ILE A 50 -14.67 0.07 -4.71
C ILE A 50 -15.39 1.25 -5.36
N ARG A 51 -15.07 2.47 -4.91
CA ARG A 51 -15.63 3.71 -5.49
C ARG A 51 -14.94 4.08 -6.80
N LYS A 52 -13.61 3.95 -6.84
CA LYS A 52 -12.79 4.35 -7.98
C LYS A 52 -11.51 3.52 -8.05
N VAL A 53 -11.13 3.11 -9.26
CA VAL A 53 -9.80 2.57 -9.54
C VAL A 53 -8.86 3.72 -9.89
N LEU A 54 -7.72 3.80 -9.21
CA LEU A 54 -6.70 4.82 -9.49
C LEU A 54 -5.72 4.35 -10.57
N GLY A 55 -5.38 3.07 -10.55
CA GLY A 55 -4.51 2.45 -11.55
C GLY A 55 -3.62 1.35 -10.98
N LEU A 56 -2.74 0.82 -11.82
CA LEU A 56 -1.74 -0.15 -11.43
C LEU A 56 -0.59 0.53 -10.66
N VAL A 57 -0.17 -0.12 -9.58
CA VAL A 57 1.01 0.25 -8.81
C VAL A 57 2.02 -0.88 -8.84
N SER A 58 3.31 -0.53 -8.77
CA SER A 58 4.40 -1.49 -8.79
C SER A 58 5.47 -1.11 -7.78
N GLY A 59 6.07 -2.09 -7.13
CA GLY A 59 7.23 -1.93 -6.26
C GLY A 59 8.26 -2.99 -6.59
N ARG A 60 9.53 -2.61 -6.68
CA ARG A 60 10.61 -3.52 -7.12
C ARG A 60 11.85 -3.31 -6.26
N GLY A 61 12.57 -4.38 -5.97
CA GLY A 61 13.77 -4.31 -5.14
C GLY A 61 14.46 -5.66 -4.98
N PHE A 62 15.68 -5.62 -4.42
CA PHE A 62 16.45 -6.82 -4.05
C PHE A 62 16.05 -7.40 -2.69
N ASP A 63 15.16 -6.70 -1.98
CA ASP A 63 14.58 -7.09 -0.71
C ASP A 63 13.05 -7.05 -0.83
N SER A 64 12.38 -8.07 -0.30
CA SER A 64 10.92 -8.23 -0.43
C SER A 64 10.17 -7.15 0.34
N GLU A 65 10.63 -6.80 1.55
CA GLU A 65 10.03 -5.71 2.33
C GLU A 65 10.14 -4.37 1.57
N CYS A 66 11.32 -4.07 1.03
CA CYS A 66 11.51 -2.84 0.25
C CYS A 66 10.61 -2.79 -0.99
N ALA A 67 10.45 -3.91 -1.71
CA ALA A 67 9.57 -3.98 -2.88
C ALA A 67 8.10 -3.79 -2.48
N PHE A 68 7.64 -4.50 -1.45
CA PHE A 68 6.26 -4.45 -0.98
C PHE A 68 5.88 -3.08 -0.41
N TYR A 69 6.65 -2.55 0.55
CA TYR A 69 6.35 -1.25 1.14
C TYR A 69 6.59 -0.11 0.16
N GLY A 70 7.45 -0.28 -0.85
CA GLY A 70 7.61 0.65 -1.96
C GLY A 70 6.34 0.75 -2.82
N LEU A 71 5.69 -0.38 -3.11
CA LEU A 71 4.38 -0.43 -3.76
C LEU A 71 3.30 0.25 -2.90
N THR A 72 3.24 -0.08 -1.61
CA THR A 72 2.26 0.51 -0.68
C THR A 72 2.45 2.02 -0.54
N ALA A 73 3.69 2.49 -0.38
CA ALA A 73 4.01 3.92 -0.34
C ALA A 73 3.60 4.63 -1.63
N SER A 74 3.75 3.98 -2.79
CA SER A 74 3.33 4.55 -4.08
C SER A 74 1.80 4.68 -4.18
N ALA A 75 1.06 3.70 -3.65
CA ALA A 75 -0.40 3.76 -3.60
C ALA A 75 -0.91 4.83 -2.62
N LEU A 76 -0.25 4.98 -1.47
CA LEU A 76 -0.55 6.03 -0.50
C LEU A 76 -0.34 7.44 -1.06
N ASP A 77 0.76 7.64 -1.79
CA ASP A 77 1.07 8.93 -2.43
C ASP A 77 -0.01 9.40 -3.41
N ILE A 78 -0.68 8.46 -4.10
CA ILE A 78 -1.78 8.76 -5.02
C ILE A 78 -3.16 8.80 -4.34
N GLY A 79 -3.20 8.67 -3.01
CA GLY A 79 -4.42 8.74 -2.22
C GLY A 79 -5.32 7.51 -2.35
N ALA A 80 -4.73 6.33 -2.55
CA ALA A 80 -5.46 5.07 -2.47
C ALA A 80 -5.90 4.79 -1.03
N ASP A 81 -7.00 4.05 -0.89
CA ASP A 81 -7.44 3.49 0.41
C ASP A 81 -7.02 2.03 0.56
N ALA A 82 -6.77 1.33 -0.55
CA ALA A 82 -6.41 -0.09 -0.56
C ALA A 82 -5.66 -0.48 -1.85
N ILE A 83 -5.03 -1.65 -1.81
CA ILE A 83 -4.52 -2.36 -2.99
C ILE A 83 -5.22 -3.71 -3.10
N ILE A 84 -5.79 -3.98 -4.26
CA ILE A 84 -6.42 -5.26 -4.61
C ILE A 84 -5.61 -5.98 -5.69
N GLY A 85 -5.83 -7.28 -5.84
CA GLY A 85 -5.15 -8.10 -6.84
C GLY A 85 -3.63 -8.08 -6.68
N TYR A 86 -3.14 -8.02 -5.43
CA TYR A 86 -1.71 -8.07 -5.13
C TYR A 86 -1.08 -9.34 -5.72
N GLN A 87 0.04 -9.18 -6.40
CA GLN A 87 0.86 -10.26 -6.91
C GLN A 87 2.34 -9.97 -6.64
N GLU A 88 3.09 -11.03 -6.35
CA GLU A 88 4.52 -10.96 -6.11
C GLU A 88 5.24 -11.98 -6.97
N ASN A 89 6.22 -11.49 -7.73
CA ASN A 89 7.08 -12.30 -8.57
C ASN A 89 8.53 -12.16 -8.10
N VAL A 90 9.25 -13.27 -8.09
CA VAL A 90 10.68 -13.30 -7.78
C VAL A 90 11.43 -13.76 -9.03
N ALA A 91 12.33 -12.91 -9.51
CA ALA A 91 13.25 -13.24 -10.58
C ALA A 91 14.64 -13.53 -10.00
N PHE A 92 15.33 -14.51 -10.59
CA PHE A 92 16.70 -14.86 -10.23
C PHE A 92 17.62 -14.41 -11.35
N HIS A 93 18.58 -13.56 -11.01
CA HIS A 93 19.60 -13.13 -11.94
C HIS A 93 20.70 -14.20 -12.04
N PRO A 94 21.42 -14.33 -13.19
CA PRO A 94 22.44 -15.36 -13.37
C PRO A 94 23.59 -15.36 -12.34
N ASP A 95 23.80 -14.23 -11.65
CA ASP A 95 24.77 -14.12 -10.55
C ASP A 95 24.25 -14.64 -9.20
N GLY A 96 23.02 -15.19 -9.17
CA GLY A 96 22.36 -15.72 -7.98
C GLY A 96 21.60 -14.67 -7.17
N SER A 97 21.62 -13.39 -7.56
CA SER A 97 20.82 -12.37 -6.87
C SER A 97 19.32 -12.54 -7.15
N ARG A 98 18.51 -12.20 -6.15
CA ARG A 98 17.04 -12.25 -6.21
C ARG A 98 16.48 -10.86 -6.40
N TYR A 99 15.51 -10.74 -7.30
CA TYR A 99 14.82 -9.50 -7.57
C TYR A 99 13.31 -9.68 -7.40
N PHE A 100 12.74 -8.95 -6.46
CA PHE A 100 11.33 -8.97 -6.12
C PHE A 100 10.58 -7.91 -6.93
N SER A 101 9.44 -8.30 -7.48
CA SER A 101 8.53 -7.41 -8.19
C SER A 101 7.11 -7.62 -7.67
N CYS A 102 6.58 -6.59 -7.01
CA CYS A 102 5.24 -6.53 -6.45
C CYS A 102 4.37 -5.69 -7.37
N TYR A 103 3.15 -6.16 -7.64
CA TYR A 103 2.15 -5.47 -8.44
C TYR A 103 0.79 -5.50 -7.75
N GLY A 104 -0.06 -4.52 -8.05
CA GLY A 104 -1.42 -4.49 -7.59
C GLY A 104 -2.20 -3.32 -8.16
N THR A 105 -3.50 -3.27 -7.91
CA THR A 105 -4.36 -2.16 -8.35
C THR A 105 -4.72 -1.29 -7.15
N ALA A 106 -4.34 -0.02 -7.21
CA ALA A 106 -4.68 0.97 -6.21
C ALA A 106 -6.13 1.46 -6.39
N VAL A 107 -6.91 1.45 -5.31
CA VAL A 107 -8.33 1.78 -5.35
C VAL A 107 -8.72 2.72 -4.21
N ILE A 108 -9.77 3.50 -4.44
CA ILE A 108 -10.49 4.28 -3.43
C ILE A 108 -11.75 3.51 -3.06
N LEU A 109 -12.00 3.36 -1.77
CA LEU A 109 -13.14 2.65 -1.25
C LEU A 109 -14.31 3.61 -1.00
N GLU A 110 -15.52 3.08 -1.04
CA GLU A 110 -16.68 3.83 -0.54
C GLU A 110 -16.54 4.05 0.96
N ARG A 111 -16.89 5.25 1.42
CA ARG A 111 -16.99 5.51 2.86
C ARG A 111 -18.17 4.70 3.39
N GLU A 112 -17.95 3.88 4.42
CA GLU A 112 -19.04 3.26 5.15
C GLU A 112 -19.99 4.35 5.64
N GLN A 113 -21.21 4.39 5.09
CA GLN A 113 -22.27 5.21 5.67
C GLN A 113 -22.67 4.57 7.00
N PRO A 114 -22.70 5.33 8.11
CA PRO A 114 -23.07 4.80 9.42
C PRO A 114 -24.54 4.32 9.53
N ALA A 115 -25.32 4.35 8.45
CA ALA A 115 -26.75 4.06 8.45
C ALA A 115 -27.10 2.56 8.46
N GLN A 116 -26.20 1.65 8.08
CA GLN A 116 -26.53 0.21 7.97
C GLN A 116 -26.24 -0.60 9.25
N ALA A 117 -25.46 -0.09 10.20
CA ALA A 117 -25.23 -0.74 11.50
C ALA A 117 -26.46 -0.69 12.43
N ALA A 118 -27.41 0.21 12.18
CA ALA A 118 -28.61 0.38 13.01
C ALA A 118 -29.77 -0.56 12.62
N THR A 119 -29.83 -1.04 11.38
CA THR A 119 -30.99 -1.79 10.88
C THR A 119 -30.96 -3.26 11.29
N THR A 120 -29.78 -3.86 11.41
CA THR A 120 -29.63 -5.28 11.81
C THR A 120 -29.93 -5.52 13.28
N ARG A 121 -29.83 -4.49 14.14
CA ARG A 121 -30.20 -4.59 15.57
C ARG A 121 -31.71 -4.49 15.83
N LYS A 122 -32.49 -3.90 14.92
CA LYS A 122 -33.95 -3.72 15.14
C LYS A 122 -34.80 -4.94 14.81
N THR A 123 -34.32 -5.87 14.00
CA THR A 123 -35.13 -7.04 13.58
C THR A 123 -35.04 -8.24 14.53
N VAL A 124 -34.02 -8.31 15.39
CA VAL A 124 -33.87 -9.41 16.37
C VAL A 124 -34.72 -9.19 17.64
N GLY A 125 -35.01 -7.94 18.00
CA GLY A 125 -35.77 -7.62 19.22
C GLY A 125 -37.30 -7.83 19.16
N ALA A 126 -37.87 -8.04 17.97
CA ALA A 126 -39.34 -8.10 17.81
C ALA A 126 -39.93 -9.52 17.80
N LYS A 127 -39.10 -10.59 17.79
CA LYS A 127 -39.57 -11.98 17.68
C LYS A 127 -39.51 -12.79 18.97
N SER A 128 -39.13 -12.21 20.11
CA SER A 128 -38.91 -12.94 21.37
C SER A 128 -39.93 -12.67 22.48
N LEU A 129 -41.12 -12.14 22.18
CA LEU A 129 -42.10 -11.73 23.21
C LEU A 129 -43.51 -12.30 23.06
N MET A 130 -43.66 -13.43 22.36
CA MET A 130 -44.92 -14.17 22.31
C MET A 130 -44.62 -15.66 22.43
N HIS A 131 -44.54 -16.16 23.66
CA HIS A 131 -44.98 -17.48 24.11
C HIS A 131 -44.85 -17.58 25.63
#